data_AF-A0A7M3S9X0-F1
#
_entry.id   AF-A0A7M3S9X0-F1
#
_cell.length_a   1.000
_cell.length_b   1.000
_cell.length_c   1.000
_cell.angle_alpha   90.00
_cell.angle_beta   90.00
_cell.angle_gamma   90.00
#
_symmetry.space_group_name_H-M   'P 1'
#
loop_
_entity.id
_entity.type
_entity.pdbx_description
1 polymer ?
#
loop_
_entity_poly.entity_id
_entity_poly.type
_entity_poly.pdbx_seq_one_letter_code
_entity_poly.pdbx_strand_id
1 'polypeptide(L)'
;MDFFEKVGDTITVKSKEIAKKAKEVADVAKLSSQVSNEKDKINKNYIEIGRAYYNAHLQDENYEYEGLCGEITASMDKITELKKEIQTLKGTKLCESCGAELSKDALYCSSCGTRVEEEDN
;
A
#
# COMPACT_ATOMS: atom_id res chain seq x y z
N MET A 1 51.33 33.99 -17.24
CA MET A 1 50.18 33.21 -17.75
C MET A 1 50.64 31.76 -17.91
N ASP A 2 50.85 31.04 -16.79
CA ASP A 2 51.45 29.68 -16.80
C ASP A 2 50.60 28.64 -16.05
N PHE A 3 49.37 28.99 -15.69
CA PHE A 3 48.46 28.08 -14.97
C PHE A 3 47.58 27.26 -15.91
N PHE A 4 47.29 27.76 -17.12
CA PHE A 4 46.41 27.09 -18.09
C PHE A 4 47.12 26.05 -18.97
N GLU A 5 48.42 26.19 -19.27
CA GLU A 5 49.14 25.20 -20.09
C GLU A 5 49.44 23.89 -19.34
N LYS A 6 49.63 23.93 -18.01
CA LYS A 6 49.74 22.71 -17.18
C LYS A 6 48.40 22.01 -16.91
N VAL A 7 47.28 22.65 -17.21
CA VAL A 7 45.94 22.07 -17.08
C VAL A 7 45.58 21.24 -18.32
N GLY A 8 46.17 21.52 -19.49
CA GLY A 8 45.89 20.82 -20.75
C GLY A 8 46.27 19.34 -20.78
N ASP A 9 47.49 18.99 -20.34
CA ASP A 9 48.00 17.62 -20.50
C ASP A 9 47.47 16.62 -19.43
N THR A 10 46.98 17.13 -18.30
CA THR A 10 46.42 16.30 -17.22
C THR A 10 44.90 16.10 -17.35
N ILE A 11 44.23 16.87 -18.20
CA ILE A 11 42.77 16.80 -18.43
C ILE A 11 42.37 15.55 -19.23
N THR A 12 43.19 15.10 -20.20
CA THR A 12 42.77 14.07 -21.16
C THR A 12 42.70 12.66 -20.55
N VAL A 13 43.56 12.37 -19.56
CA VAL A 13 43.55 11.06 -18.87
C VAL A 13 42.51 11.05 -17.73
N LYS A 14 42.33 12.17 -17.01
CA LYS A 14 41.36 12.26 -15.91
C LYS A 14 39.91 12.46 -16.36
N SER A 15 39.67 13.05 -17.54
CA SER A 15 38.30 13.20 -18.10
C SER A 15 37.63 11.86 -18.41
N LYS A 16 38.38 10.90 -18.96
CA LYS A 16 37.87 9.54 -19.22
C LYS A 16 37.54 8.78 -17.92
N GLU A 17 38.33 8.96 -16.87
CA GLU A 17 38.06 8.36 -15.56
C GLU A 17 36.81 8.96 -14.90
N ILE A 18 36.61 10.28 -15.01
CA ILE A 18 35.42 10.96 -14.48
C ILE A 18 34.16 10.46 -15.21
N ALA A 19 34.20 10.34 -16.53
CA ALA A 19 33.08 9.81 -17.31
C ALA A 19 32.76 8.35 -16.97
N LYS A 20 33.79 7.51 -16.75
CA LYS A 20 33.63 6.11 -16.34
C LYS A 20 32.98 6.00 -14.96
N LYS A 21 33.43 6.79 -13.98
CA LYS A 21 32.83 6.83 -12.63
C LYS A 21 31.39 7.32 -12.65
N ALA A 22 31.08 8.33 -13.47
CA ALA A 22 29.70 8.81 -13.61
C ALA A 22 28.77 7.71 -14.16
N LYS A 23 29.25 6.93 -15.13
CA LYS A 23 28.51 5.77 -15.66
C LYS A 23 28.32 4.68 -14.60
N GLU A 24 29.36 4.34 -13.85
CA GLU A 24 29.28 3.35 -12.76
C GLU A 24 28.25 3.77 -11.70
N VAL A 25 28.20 5.05 -11.32
CA VAL A 25 27.19 5.58 -10.38
C VAL A 25 25.78 5.49 -10.96
N ALA A 26 25.59 5.81 -12.25
CA ALA A 26 24.29 5.67 -12.91
C ALA A 26 23.84 4.21 -12.99
N ASP A 27 24.76 3.29 -13.29
CA ASP A 27 24.51 1.85 -13.33
C ASP A 27 24.13 1.34 -11.93
N VAL A 28 24.82 1.77 -10.87
CA VAL A 28 24.47 1.44 -9.47
C VAL A 28 23.09 1.97 -9.10
N ALA A 29 22.75 3.21 -9.46
CA ALA A 29 21.44 3.78 -9.18
C ALA A 29 20.32 3.00 -9.89
N LYS A 30 20.54 2.65 -11.17
CA LYS A 30 19.60 1.84 -11.96
C LYS A 30 19.42 0.45 -11.35
N LEU A 31 20.51 -0.25 -11.02
CA LEU A 31 20.46 -1.57 -10.40
C LEU A 31 19.78 -1.51 -9.02
N SER A 32 20.06 -0.49 -8.22
CA SER A 32 19.43 -0.31 -6.91
C SER A 32 17.92 -0.11 -7.01
N SER A 33 17.46 0.66 -8.01
CA SER A 33 16.02 0.80 -8.30
C SER A 33 15.41 -0.54 -8.72
N GLN A 34 16.08 -1.31 -9.59
CA GLN A 34 15.61 -2.63 -9.98
C GLN A 34 15.51 -3.59 -8.78
N VAL A 35 16.51 -3.59 -7.89
CA VAL A 35 16.48 -4.38 -6.65
C VAL A 35 15.28 -3.99 -5.78
N SER A 36 15.00 -2.69 -5.63
CA SER A 36 13.82 -2.23 -4.90
C SER A 36 12.52 -2.75 -5.53
N ASN A 37 12.40 -2.66 -6.86
CA ASN A 37 11.22 -3.13 -7.57
C ASN A 37 11.00 -4.64 -7.40
N GLU A 38 12.06 -5.44 -7.46
CA GLU A 38 11.96 -6.89 -7.23
C GLU A 38 11.61 -7.22 -5.78
N LYS A 39 12.14 -6.49 -4.79
CA LYS A 39 11.72 -6.62 -3.39
C LYS A 39 10.24 -6.32 -3.19
N ASP A 40 9.73 -5.28 -3.84
CA ASP A 40 8.31 -4.93 -3.76
C ASP A 40 7.42 -6.01 -4.40
N LYS A 41 7.86 -6.60 -5.52
CA LYS A 41 7.17 -7.75 -6.15
C LYS A 41 7.17 -8.96 -5.23
N ILE A 42 8.30 -9.29 -4.62
CA ILE A 42 8.39 -10.40 -3.65
C ILE A 42 7.40 -10.19 -2.50
N ASN A 43 7.36 -8.99 -1.92
CA ASN A 43 6.44 -8.68 -0.83
C ASN A 43 4.97 -8.79 -1.27
N LYS A 44 4.62 -8.28 -2.45
CA LYS A 44 3.27 -8.42 -3.02
C LYS A 44 2.89 -9.89 -3.21
N ASN A 45 3.78 -10.69 -3.77
CA ASN A 45 3.54 -12.13 -3.97
C ASN A 45 3.35 -12.85 -2.65
N TYR A 46 4.13 -12.54 -1.60
CA TYR A 46 3.91 -13.12 -0.27
C TYR A 46 2.53 -12.78 0.29
N ILE A 47 2.10 -11.52 0.15
CA ILE A 47 0.76 -11.10 0.58
C ILE A 47 -0.33 -11.83 -0.20
N GLU A 48 -0.18 -11.95 -1.53
CA GLU A 48 -1.15 -12.65 -2.38
C GLU A 48 -1.24 -14.13 -2.05
N ILE A 49 -0.10 -14.80 -1.85
CA ILE A 49 -0.06 -16.20 -1.42
C ILE A 49 -0.72 -16.36 -0.06
N GLY A 50 -0.37 -15.53 0.93
CA GLY A 50 -0.97 -15.61 2.26
C GLY A 50 -2.48 -15.38 2.23
N ARG A 51 -2.97 -14.44 1.41
CA ARG A 51 -4.41 -14.22 1.20
C ARG A 51 -5.08 -15.42 0.53
N ALA A 52 -4.48 -15.96 -0.53
CA ALA A 52 -5.00 -17.12 -1.23
C ALA A 52 -5.08 -18.33 -0.31
N TYR A 53 -4.03 -18.56 0.49
CA TYR A 53 -3.99 -19.60 1.51
C TYR A 53 -5.10 -19.41 2.55
N TYR A 54 -5.17 -18.24 3.19
CA TYR A 54 -6.22 -17.92 4.16
C TYR A 54 -7.63 -18.18 3.59
N ASN A 55 -7.90 -17.69 2.38
CA ASN A 55 -9.21 -17.86 1.73
C ASN A 55 -9.53 -19.32 1.38
N ALA A 56 -8.52 -20.10 0.96
CA ALA A 56 -8.70 -21.52 0.62
C ALA A 56 -8.98 -22.38 1.85
N HIS A 57 -8.47 -21.98 3.02
CA HIS A 57 -8.55 -22.73 4.27
C HIS A 57 -9.57 -22.15 5.28
N LEU A 58 -10.50 -21.29 4.84
CA LEU A 58 -11.53 -20.69 5.70
C LEU A 58 -12.44 -21.72 6.39
N GLN A 59 -12.62 -22.89 5.78
CA GLN A 59 -13.50 -23.96 6.28
C GLN A 59 -12.73 -25.21 6.69
N ASP A 60 -11.40 -25.17 6.60
CA ASP A 60 -10.56 -26.30 6.95
C ASP A 60 -10.30 -26.30 8.46
N GLU A 61 -10.23 -27.48 9.05
CA GLU A 61 -9.94 -27.67 10.48
C GLU A 61 -8.57 -28.31 10.66
N ASN A 62 -7.84 -27.98 11.73
CA ASN A 62 -6.55 -28.57 12.10
C ASN A 62 -5.48 -28.48 10.99
N TYR A 63 -5.25 -27.28 10.47
CA TYR A 63 -4.21 -27.02 9.46
C TYR A 63 -3.03 -26.19 10.03
N GLU A 64 -1.90 -26.23 9.33
CA GLU A 64 -0.58 -25.77 9.82
C GLU A 64 -0.53 -24.32 10.32
N TYR A 65 -1.43 -23.45 9.84
CA TYR A 65 -1.49 -22.04 10.18
C TYR A 65 -2.85 -21.60 10.74
N GLU A 66 -3.64 -22.53 11.29
CA GLU A 66 -4.98 -22.23 11.86
C GLU A 66 -4.94 -21.09 12.89
N GLY A 67 -3.94 -21.08 13.78
CA GLY A 67 -3.80 -20.01 14.78
C GLY A 67 -3.64 -18.63 14.16
N LEU A 68 -2.72 -18.48 13.18
CA LEU A 68 -2.48 -17.20 12.50
C LEU A 68 -3.69 -16.76 11.67
N CYS A 69 -4.36 -17.71 11.00
CA CYS A 69 -5.58 -17.42 10.25
C CYS A 69 -6.73 -17.02 11.18
N GLY A 70 -6.83 -17.63 12.36
CA GLY A 70 -7.75 -17.22 13.42
C GLY A 70 -7.49 -15.78 13.89
N GLU A 71 -6.24 -15.41 14.11
CA GLU A 71 -5.87 -14.02 14.48
C GLU A 71 -6.22 -13.01 13.38
N ILE A 72 -6.05 -13.37 12.12
CA ILE A 72 -6.47 -12.55 10.97
C ILE A 72 -7.99 -12.33 11.01
N THR A 73 -8.76 -13.41 11.21
CA THR A 73 -10.23 -13.35 11.30
C THR A 73 -10.67 -12.47 12.46
N ALA A 74 -10.13 -12.69 13.65
CA ALA A 74 -10.44 -11.90 14.84
C ALA A 74 -10.11 -10.41 14.66
N SER A 75 -9.01 -10.11 13.97
CA SER A 75 -8.63 -8.73 13.65
C SER A 75 -9.59 -8.09 12.64
N MET A 76 -10.07 -8.85 11.64
CA MET A 76 -11.08 -8.38 10.69
C MET A 76 -12.41 -8.06 11.38
N ASP A 77 -12.85 -8.92 12.29
CA ASP A 77 -14.05 -8.68 13.10
C ASP A 77 -13.88 -7.44 13.97
N LYS A 78 -12.71 -7.29 14.61
CA LYS A 78 -12.43 -6.13 15.44
C LYS A 78 -12.43 -4.82 14.66
N ILE A 79 -11.89 -4.82 13.44
CA ILE A 79 -11.96 -3.67 12.53
C ILE A 79 -13.42 -3.31 12.23
N THR A 80 -14.27 -4.31 12.04
CA THR A 80 -15.70 -4.08 11.76
C THR A 80 -16.41 -3.46 12.95
N GLU A 81 -16.15 -3.94 14.17
CA GLU A 81 -16.67 -3.33 15.40
C GLU A 81 -16.21 -1.89 15.56
N LEU A 82 -14.91 -1.64 15.46
CA LEU A 82 -14.33 -0.30 15.62
C LEU A 82 -14.88 0.68 14.57
N LYS A 83 -15.10 0.23 13.33
CA LYS A 83 -15.74 1.06 12.30
C LYS A 83 -17.18 1.41 12.66
N LYS A 84 -17.96 0.49 13.22
CA LYS A 84 -19.32 0.77 13.70
C LYS A 84 -19.30 1.77 14.85
N GLU A 85 -18.41 1.61 15.83
CA GLU A 85 -18.25 2.56 16.92
C GLU A 85 -17.89 3.97 16.42
N ILE A 86 -16.98 4.08 15.44
CA ILE A 86 -16.63 5.35 14.80
C ILE A 86 -17.85 5.99 14.11
N GLN A 87 -18.68 5.20 13.41
CA GLN A 87 -19.90 5.71 12.78
C GLN A 87 -20.90 6.23 13.81
N THR A 88 -21.11 5.47 14.89
CA THR A 88 -21.98 5.89 16.00
C THR A 88 -21.50 7.19 16.63
N LEU A 89 -20.20 7.31 16.91
CA LEU A 89 -19.61 8.53 17.49
C LEU A 89 -19.67 9.73 16.55
N LYS A 90 -19.55 9.50 15.23
CA LYS A 90 -19.71 10.55 14.22
C LYS A 90 -21.16 10.95 13.99
N GLY A 91 -22.13 10.18 14.49
CA GLY A 91 -23.55 10.38 14.19
C GLY A 91 -23.83 10.21 12.69
N THR A 92 -23.10 9.31 12.02
CA THR A 92 -23.28 9.02 10.61
C THR A 92 -23.79 7.59 10.40
N LYS A 93 -24.60 7.39 9.36
CA LYS A 93 -25.06 6.09 8.87
C LYS A 93 -24.56 5.87 7.45
N LEU A 94 -24.48 4.62 6.99
CA LEU A 94 -24.12 4.32 5.61
C LEU A 94 -25.39 4.14 4.76
N CYS A 95 -25.36 4.62 3.53
CA CYS A 95 -26.42 4.33 2.56
C CYS A 95 -26.40 2.85 2.18
N GLU A 96 -27.51 2.15 2.33
CA GLU A 96 -27.61 0.72 1.99
C GLU A 96 -27.48 0.45 0.48
N SER A 97 -27.81 1.43 -0.35
CA SER A 97 -27.78 1.30 -1.81
C SER A 97 -26.39 1.57 -2.42
N CYS A 98 -25.60 2.48 -1.85
CA CYS A 98 -24.32 2.90 -2.45
C CYS A 98 -23.14 2.98 -1.48
N GLY A 99 -23.37 2.81 -0.16
CA GLY A 99 -22.33 2.86 0.86
C GLY A 99 -21.83 4.27 1.24
N ALA A 100 -22.46 5.34 0.76
CA ALA A 100 -22.07 6.70 1.15
C ALA A 100 -22.35 7.00 2.63
N GLU A 101 -21.46 7.75 3.29
CA GLU A 101 -21.71 8.27 4.64
C GLU A 101 -22.79 9.36 4.61
N LEU A 102 -23.82 9.18 5.43
CA LEU A 102 -24.97 10.05 5.58
C LEU A 102 -25.07 10.52 7.03
N SER A 103 -25.60 11.72 7.26
CA SER A 103 -25.97 12.15 8.62
C SER A 103 -27.05 11.22 9.18
N LYS A 104 -27.10 11.04 10.50
CA LYS A 104 -28.13 10.24 11.18
C LYS A 104 -29.55 10.65 10.74
N ASP A 105 -29.77 11.94 10.54
CA ASP A 105 -31.06 12.54 10.18
C ASP A 105 -31.28 12.68 8.65
N ALA A 106 -30.39 12.11 7.82
CA ALA A 106 -30.55 12.19 6.38
C ALA A 106 -31.73 11.32 5.90
N LEU A 107 -32.71 11.97 5.24
CA LEU A 107 -33.88 11.33 4.61
C LEU A 107 -33.56 10.73 3.23
N TYR A 108 -32.55 11.25 2.54
CA TYR A 108 -32.11 10.81 1.22
C TYR A 108 -30.58 10.79 1.13
N CYS A 109 -30.05 9.86 0.37
CA CYS A 109 -28.62 9.79 0.10
C CYS A 109 -28.19 10.94 -0.82
N SER A 110 -27.23 11.76 -0.38
CA SER A 110 -26.65 12.84 -1.18
C SER A 110 -25.84 12.35 -2.39
N SER A 111 -25.43 11.08 -2.39
CA SER A 111 -24.58 10.50 -3.46
C SER A 111 -25.37 9.72 -4.51
N CYS A 112 -26.43 9.00 -4.14
CA CYS A 112 -27.22 8.18 -5.09
C CYS A 112 -28.71 8.50 -5.14
N GLY A 113 -29.23 9.36 -4.26
CA GLY A 113 -30.65 9.74 -4.24
C GLY A 113 -31.59 8.72 -3.60
N THR A 114 -31.10 7.53 -3.21
CA THR A 114 -31.91 6.52 -2.50
C THR A 114 -32.46 7.10 -1.20
N ARG A 115 -33.76 6.92 -0.97
CA ARG A 115 -34.42 7.28 0.30
C ARG A 115 -33.85 6.42 1.41
N VAL A 116 -33.47 7.05 2.51
CA VAL A 116 -32.98 6.33 3.69
C VAL A 116 -34.17 6.05 4.59
N GLU A 117 -34.36 4.79 4.96
CA GLU A 117 -35.36 4.44 5.95
C GLU A 117 -34.92 4.96 7.32
N GLU A 118 -35.85 5.58 8.04
CA GLU A 118 -35.62 6.01 9.42
C GLU A 118 -35.70 4.78 10.31
N GLU A 119 -34.55 4.26 10.76
CA GLU A 119 -34.52 3.40 11.94
C GLU A 119 -34.72 4.29 13.17
N ASP A 120 -35.99 4.56 13.49
CA ASP A 120 -36.40 5.03 14.81
C ASP A 120 -36.02 3.95 15.84
N ASN A 121 -35.02 4.26 16.67
CA ASN A 121 -34.72 3.51 17.90
C ASN A 121 -34.56 4.49 19.05
#